data_AF-A0A9E0HFT1-F1
#
_entry.id   AF-A0A9E0HFT1-F1
#
_cell.length_a   1.000
_cell.length_b   1.000
_cell.length_c   1.000
_cell.angle_alpha   90.00
_cell.angle_beta   90.00
_cell.angle_gamma   90.00
#
_symmetry.space_group_name_H-M   'P 1'
#
loop_
_entity.id
_entity.type
_entity.pdbx_description
1 polymer ?
#
loop_
_entity_poly.entity_id
_entity_poly.type
_entity_poly.pdbx_seq_one_letter_code
_entity_poly.pdbx_strand_id
1 'polypeptide(L)' 'MSQREARELALLRHQLREHLLAQDARAAAAPLSRLLEVAHGDRELAAEYERWAFRFELLAA' A
#
# COMPACT_ATOMS: atom_id res chain seq x y z
N MET A 1 -14.02 -2.17 10.39
CA MET A 1 -12.81 -2.97 10.07
C MET A 1 -12.71 -4.16 11.02
N SER A 2 -12.63 -5.38 10.49
CA SER A 2 -12.48 -6.64 11.23
C SER A 2 -11.03 -6.88 11.67
N GLN A 3 -10.81 -7.81 12.62
CA GLN A 3 -9.44 -8.19 13.02
C GLN A 3 -8.62 -8.75 11.86
N ARG A 4 -9.27 -9.42 10.88
CA ARG A 4 -8.63 -9.94 9.68
C ARG A 4 -8.11 -8.80 8.81
N GLU A 5 -8.94 -7.81 8.52
CA GLU A 5 -8.58 -6.63 7.73
C GLU A 5 -7.47 -5.82 8.41
N ALA A 6 -7.51 -5.68 9.74
CA ALA A 6 -6.45 -4.98 10.48
C ALA A 6 -5.08 -5.66 10.34
N ARG A 7 -5.03 -7.01 10.41
CA ARG A 7 -3.78 -7.77 10.22
C ARG A 7 -3.28 -7.68 8.78
N GLU A 8 -4.19 -7.76 7.83
CA GLU A 8 -3.88 -7.61 6.41
C GLU A 8 -3.30 -6.22 6.13
N LEU A 9 -3.93 -5.17 6.64
CA LEU A 9 -3.43 -3.79 6.48
C LEU A 9 -2.04 -3.60 7.10
N ALA A 10 -1.79 -4.19 8.27
CA ALA A 10 -0.47 -4.17 8.89
C ALA A 10 0.61 -4.86 8.02
N LEU A 11 0.25 -6.00 7.41
CA LEU A 11 1.13 -6.71 6.47
C LEU A 11 1.42 -5.89 5.22
N LEU A 12 0.39 -5.33 4.58
CA LEU A 12 0.54 -4.50 3.38
C LEU A 12 1.45 -3.29 3.65
N ARG A 13 1.24 -2.60 4.77
CA ARG A 13 2.09 -1.48 5.21
C ARG A 13 3.54 -1.90 5.47
N HIS A 14 3.78 -3.12 5.93
CA HIS A 14 5.12 -3.64 6.09
C HIS A 14 5.78 -3.91 4.73
N GLN A 15 5.09 -4.62 3.84
CA GLN A 15 5.58 -4.91 2.48
C GLN A 15 5.90 -3.64 1.70
N LEU A 16 5.01 -2.64 1.73
CA LEU A 16 5.25 -1.35 1.06
C LEU A 16 6.49 -0.62 1.63
N ARG A 17 6.73 -0.70 2.94
CA ARG A 17 7.97 -0.14 3.54
C ARG A 17 9.21 -0.89 3.06
N GLU A 18 9.19 -2.22 3.04
CA GLU A 18 10.31 -3.03 2.57
C GLU A 18 10.64 -2.73 1.10
N HIS A 19 9.62 -2.66 0.23
CA HIS A 19 9.83 -2.33 -1.17
C HIS A 19 10.32 -0.89 -1.39
N LEU A 20 9.86 0.06 -0.58
CA LEU A 20 10.35 1.43 -0.60
C LEU A 20 11.83 1.50 -0.19
N LEU A 21 12.22 0.79 0.88
CA LEU A 21 13.61 0.71 1.33
C LEU A 21 14.52 0.05 0.29
N ALA A 22 14.01 -0.99 -0.39
CA ALA A 22 14.70 -1.66 -1.48
C ALA A 22 14.70 -0.87 -2.81
N GLN A 23 13.98 0.27 -2.87
CA GLN A 23 13.76 1.05 -4.09
C GLN A 23 13.16 0.22 -5.24
N ASP A 24 12.39 -0.82 -4.91
CA ASP A 24 11.77 -1.73 -5.88
C ASP A 24 10.30 -1.35 -6.11
N ALA A 25 10.09 -0.40 -7.01
CA ALA A 25 8.75 0.04 -7.38
C ALA A 25 7.92 -1.06 -8.08
N ARG A 26 8.56 -2.03 -8.73
CA ARG A 26 7.85 -3.12 -9.41
C ARG A 26 7.23 -4.08 -8.40
N ALA A 27 7.97 -4.43 -7.36
CA ALA A 27 7.48 -5.31 -6.30
C ALA A 27 6.32 -4.69 -5.49
N ALA A 28 6.22 -3.36 -5.45
CA ALA A 28 5.15 -2.65 -4.75
C ALA A 28 3.76 -2.74 -5.41
N ALA A 29 3.66 -3.15 -6.68
CA ALA A 29 2.38 -3.18 -7.42
C ALA A 29 1.32 -4.10 -6.77
N ALA A 30 1.73 -5.29 -6.34
CA ALA A 30 0.83 -6.26 -5.71
C ALA A 30 0.25 -5.76 -4.36
N PRO A 31 1.06 -5.31 -3.38
CA PRO A 31 0.52 -4.78 -2.13
C PRO A 31 -0.25 -3.46 -2.32
N LEU A 32 0.10 -2.61 -3.30
CA LEU A 32 -0.68 -1.42 -3.64
C LEU A 32 -2.08 -1.77 -4.14
N SER A 33 -2.19 -2.72 -5.08
CA SER A 33 -3.49 -3.18 -5.59
C SER A 33 -4.35 -3.74 -4.45
N ARG A 34 -3.75 -4.52 -3.55
CA ARG A 34 -4.49 -5.09 -2.42
C ARG A 34 -4.91 -4.03 -1.40
N LEU A 35 -4.09 -3.00 -1.17
CA LEU A 35 -4.47 -1.87 -0.33
C LEU A 35 -5.67 -1.11 -0.91
N LEU A 36 -5.72 -0.92 -2.23
CA LEU A 36 -6.85 -0.28 -2.91
C LEU A 36 -8.16 -1.08 -2.72
N GLU A 37 -8.09 -2.40 -2.81
CA GLU A 37 -9.24 -3.29 -2.56
C GLU A 37 -9.74 -3.18 -1.11
N VAL A 38 -8.81 -3.17 -0.14
CA VAL A 38 -9.15 -3.05 1.29
C VAL A 38 -9.66 -1.65 1.63
N ALA A 39 -9.20 -0.62 0.91
CA ALA A 39 -9.63 0.77 1.09
C ALA A 39 -11.07 1.04 0.62
N HIS A 40 -11.77 0.06 0.02
CA HIS A 40 -13.09 0.28 -0.56
C HIS A 40 -14.09 0.84 0.46
N GLY A 41 -14.53 2.07 0.25
CA GLY A 41 -15.47 2.78 1.13
C GLY A 41 -14.84 3.51 2.32
N ASP A 42 -13.52 3.43 2.51
CA ASP A 42 -12.78 4.10 3.57
C ASP A 42 -11.89 5.22 3.00
N ARG A 43 -12.24 6.48 3.33
CA ARG A 43 -11.52 7.66 2.82
C ARG A 43 -10.11 7.80 3.38
N GLU A 44 -9.87 7.33 4.60
CA GLU A 44 -8.54 7.43 5.21
C GLU A 44 -7.58 6.43 4.54
N LEU A 45 -8.05 5.22 4.28
CA LEU A 45 -7.29 4.20 3.55
C LEU A 45 -7.09 4.57 2.08
N ALA A 46 -8.08 5.19 1.44
CA ALA A 46 -7.92 5.72 0.09
C ALA A 46 -6.80 6.78 0.05
N ALA A 47 -6.78 7.72 1.00
CA ALA A 47 -5.72 8.71 1.09
C ALA A 47 -4.35 8.07 1.40
N GLU A 48 -4.32 6.97 2.15
CA GLU A 48 -3.09 6.20 2.37
C GLU A 48 -2.57 5.55 1.09
N TYR A 49 -3.47 4.93 0.30
CA TYR A 49 -3.14 4.39 -1.01
C TYR A 49 -2.49 5.46 -1.90
N GLU A 50 -3.12 6.64 -2.05
CA GLU A 50 -2.60 7.73 -2.88
C GLU A 50 -1.18 8.16 -2.44
N ARG A 51 -0.94 8.27 -1.13
CA ARG A 51 0.40 8.59 -0.61
C ARG A 51 1.43 7.52 -0.95
N TRP A 52 1.06 6.24 -0.93
CA TRP A 52 1.97 5.17 -1.31
C TRP A 52 2.20 5.11 -2.80
N ALA A 53 1.14 5.20 -3.61
CA ALA A 53 1.21 5.20 -5.06
C ALA A 53 2.14 6.31 -5.56
N PHE A 54 1.97 7.54 -5.04
CA PHE A 54 2.82 8.68 -5.39
C PHE A 54 4.31 8.44 -5.07
N ARG A 55 4.64 7.85 -3.92
CA ARG A 55 6.04 7.54 -3.57
C ARG A 55 6.68 6.57 -4.56
N PHE A 56 5.93 5.55 -5.00
CA PHE A 56 6.45 4.57 -5.95
C PHE A 56 6.44 5.08 -7.39
N GLU A 57 5.54 6.00 -7.75
CA GLU A 57 5.60 6.75 -9.00
C GLU A 57 6.89 7.59 -9.07
N LEU A 58 7.24 8.29 -7.99
CA LEU A 58 8.49 9.05 -7.89
C LEU A 58 9.74 8.17 -7.98
N LEU A 59 9.69 6.93 -7.48
CA LEU A 59 10.80 5.97 -7.61
C LEU A 59 10.94 5.37 -9.01
N ALA A 60 9.85 5.35 -9.78
CA ALA A 60 9.82 4.76 -11.12
C ALA A 60 10.13 5.76 -12.24
N ALA A 61 10.19 7.06 -11.93
CA ALA A 61 10.52 8.17 -12.84
C ALA A 61 12.03 8.32 -13.05
#